data_AF-A0A257IT72-F1
#
_entry.id   AF-A0A257IT72-F1
#
_cell.length_a   1.000
_cell.length_b   1.000
_cell.length_c   1.000
_cell.angle_alpha   90.00
_cell.angle_beta   90.00
_cell.angle_gamma   90.00
#
_symmetry.space_group_name_H-M   'P 1'
#
loop_
_entity.id
_entity.type
_entity.pdbx_description
1 polymer ?
#
loop_
_entity_poly.entity_id
_entity_poly.type
_entity_poly.pdbx_seq_one_letter_code
_entity_poly.pdbx_strand_id
1 'polypeptide(L)'
;MNNDCFCFSLDQASLAQALDTALGQAGLSATVRERCPHLFSGQPVFVSAAHLQRMADVIEAVETVVALPAFRQQVLDDAPAGARVAAGLAAHRVRCAGL
;
A
#
# COMPACT_ATOMS: atom_id res chain seq x y z
N MET A 1 -15.58 15.68 3.06
CA MET A 1 -14.61 16.61 2.45
C MET A 1 -13.91 15.90 1.30
N ASN A 2 -14.26 16.31 0.08
CA ASN A 2 -13.64 16.10 -1.24
C ASN A 2 -14.63 16.76 -2.21
N ASN A 3 -14.82 18.08 -2.09
CA ASN A 3 -15.83 18.81 -2.86
C ASN A 3 -15.21 19.85 -3.80
N ASP A 4 -13.89 19.86 -3.93
CA ASP A 4 -13.23 20.66 -4.94
C ASP A 4 -13.24 19.85 -6.23
N CYS A 5 -14.15 20.23 -7.12
CA CYS A 5 -14.33 19.59 -8.42
C CYS A 5 -13.12 19.88 -9.30
N PHE A 6 -12.08 19.05 -9.19
CA PHE A 6 -11.03 18.96 -10.18
C PHE A 6 -11.51 18.01 -11.29
N CYS A 7 -11.79 18.53 -12.48
CA CYS A 7 -12.12 17.73 -13.67
C CYS A 7 -10.90 16.97 -14.23
N PHE A 8 -10.04 16.44 -13.35
CA PHE A 8 -8.91 15.60 -13.73
C PHE A 8 -9.24 14.16 -13.31
N SER A 9 -9.52 13.31 -14.30
CA SER A 9 -9.70 11.88 -14.12
C SER A 9 -8.44 11.16 -14.60
N LEU A 10 -8.21 9.97 -14.08
CA LEU A 10 -7.20 9.07 -14.63
C LEU A 10 -7.52 8.74 -16.09
N ASP A 11 -6.54 8.92 -16.99
CA ASP A 11 -6.63 8.44 -18.37
C ASP A 11 -6.40 6.93 -18.40
N GLN A 12 -7.47 6.19 -18.66
CA GLN A 12 -7.46 4.73 -18.66
C GLN A 12 -6.65 4.13 -19.82
N ALA A 13 -6.58 4.81 -20.97
CA ALA A 13 -5.82 4.31 -22.12
C ALA A 13 -4.32 4.47 -21.86
N SER A 14 -3.92 5.65 -21.35
CA SER A 14 -2.54 5.90 -20.93
C SER A 14 -2.10 4.97 -19.80
N LEU A 15 -2.99 4.69 -18.82
CA LEU A 15 -2.72 3.69 -17.78
C LEU A 15 -2.53 2.28 -18.36
N ALA A 16 -3.43 1.84 -19.26
CA ALA A 16 -3.34 0.50 -19.85
C ALA A 16 -2.02 0.32 -20.63
N GLN A 17 -1.66 1.32 -21.44
CA GLN A 17 -0.38 1.32 -22.16
C GLN A 17 0.81 1.28 -21.20
N ALA A 18 0.79 2.07 -20.12
CA ALA A 18 1.85 2.07 -19.11
C ALA A 18 1.99 0.71 -18.42
N LEU A 19 0.88 0.04 -18.08
CA LEU A 19 0.90 -1.29 -17.49
C LEU A 19 1.54 -2.32 -18.43
N ASP A 20 1.15 -2.32 -19.70
CA ASP A 20 1.65 -3.29 -20.67
C ASP A 20 3.12 -3.04 -21.06
N THR A 21 3.60 -1.80 -20.98
CA THR A 21 4.95 -1.41 -21.43
C THR A 21 5.98 -1.27 -20.30
N ALA A 22 5.65 -0.60 -19.20
CA ALA A 22 6.60 -0.30 -18.12
C ALA A 22 7.02 -1.56 -17.34
N LEU A 23 6.14 -2.56 -17.29
CA LEU A 23 6.39 -3.85 -16.66
C LEU A 23 6.74 -4.94 -17.69
N GLY A 24 6.80 -4.60 -18.98
CA GLY A 24 7.23 -5.50 -20.06
C GLY A 24 6.33 -6.71 -20.29
N GLN A 25 5.06 -6.67 -19.84
CA GLN A 25 4.14 -7.80 -19.92
C GLN A 25 2.89 -7.41 -20.72
N ALA A 26 2.87 -7.82 -21.99
CA ALA A 26 1.69 -7.63 -22.83
C ALA A 26 0.45 -8.33 -22.24
N GLY A 27 -0.65 -7.60 -22.13
CA GLY A 27 -1.92 -8.11 -21.58
C GLY A 27 -2.02 -8.03 -20.05
N LEU A 28 -1.03 -7.42 -19.38
CA LEU A 28 -1.10 -7.15 -17.95
C LEU A 28 -2.26 -6.21 -17.63
N SER A 29 -2.51 -5.20 -18.47
CA SER A 29 -3.63 -4.26 -18.30
C SER A 29 -4.98 -4.98 -18.23
N ALA A 30 -5.21 -5.96 -19.09
CA ALA A 30 -6.42 -6.79 -19.09
C ALA A 30 -6.51 -7.64 -17.81
N THR A 31 -5.41 -8.30 -17.44
CA THR A 31 -5.36 -9.14 -16.23
C THR A 31 -5.64 -8.34 -14.96
N VAL A 32 -5.04 -7.15 -14.84
CA VAL A 32 -5.25 -6.23 -13.71
C VAL A 32 -6.71 -5.79 -13.66
N ARG A 33 -7.33 -5.48 -14.80
CA ARG A 33 -8.73 -5.05 -14.84
C ARG A 33 -9.70 -6.16 -14.47
N GLU A 34 -9.39 -7.41 -14.82
CA GLU A 34 -10.20 -8.58 -14.45
C GLU A 34 -10.06 -8.96 -12.98
N ARG A 35 -8.83 -8.96 -12.44
CA ARG A 35 -8.56 -9.44 -11.08
C ARG A 35 -8.69 -8.36 -10.01
N CYS A 36 -8.36 -7.12 -10.35
CA CYS A 36 -8.24 -6.00 -9.41
C CYS A 36 -8.92 -4.74 -9.96
N PRO A 37 -10.25 -4.74 -10.14
CA PRO A 37 -10.98 -3.64 -10.80
C PRO A 37 -10.88 -2.29 -10.07
N HIS A 38 -10.45 -2.28 -8.80
CA HIS A 38 -10.31 -1.08 -7.96
C HIS A 38 -8.85 -0.77 -7.59
N LEU A 39 -7.88 -1.34 -8.31
CA LEU A 39 -6.45 -1.14 -8.02
C LEU A 39 -6.03 0.33 -8.15
N PHE A 40 -6.63 1.06 -9.09
CA PHE A 40 -6.38 2.48 -9.32
C PHE A 40 -7.63 3.29 -9.03
N SER A 41 -7.46 4.38 -8.30
CA SER A 41 -8.53 5.37 -8.15
C SER A 41 -8.75 6.06 -9.50
N GLY A 42 -10.01 6.16 -9.94
CA GLY A 42 -10.36 6.95 -11.12
C GLY A 42 -10.19 8.45 -10.92
N GLN A 43 -10.01 8.90 -9.67
CA GLN A 43 -9.88 10.32 -9.30
C GLN A 43 -8.61 10.55 -8.47
N PRO A 44 -7.99 11.74 -8.56
CA PRO A 44 -6.90 12.14 -7.67
C PRO A 44 -7.30 12.02 -6.20
N VAL A 45 -6.42 11.42 -5.40
CA VAL A 45 -6.57 11.35 -3.94
C VAL A 45 -5.50 12.25 -3.32
N PHE A 46 -5.93 13.29 -2.61
CA PHE A 46 -5.03 14.24 -1.96
C PHE A 46 -4.83 13.85 -0.50
N VAL A 47 -3.57 13.72 -0.09
CA VAL A 47 -3.18 13.46 1.30
C VAL A 47 -2.20 14.54 1.73
N SER A 48 -2.51 15.26 2.81
CA SER A 48 -1.62 16.30 3.34
C SER A 48 -0.36 15.68 3.95
N ALA A 49 0.74 16.44 3.98
CA ALA A 49 1.97 16.01 4.65
C ALA A 49 1.73 15.63 6.13
N ALA A 50 0.85 16.36 6.83
CA ALA A 50 0.48 16.04 8.20
C ALA A 50 -0.25 14.69 8.33
N HIS A 51 -1.10 14.33 7.36
CA HIS A 51 -1.74 13.01 7.34
C HIS A 51 -0.73 11.90 7.02
N LEU A 52 0.19 12.12 6.09
CA LEU A 52 1.27 11.18 5.81
C LEU A 52 2.15 10.93 7.04
N GLN A 53 2.52 12.00 7.77
CA GLN A 53 3.30 11.86 8.99
C GLN A 53 2.54 11.06 10.06
N ARG A 54 1.26 11.35 10.26
CA ARG A 54 0.43 10.59 11.20
C ARG A 54 0.35 9.10 10.82
N MET A 55 0.26 8.77 9.53
CA MET A 55 0.29 7.38 9.07
C MET A 55 1.64 6.72 9.39
N ALA A 56 2.75 7.43 9.16
CA ALA A 56 4.09 6.94 9.48
C ALA A 56 4.27 6.69 10.99
N ASP A 57 3.80 7.60 11.84
CA ASP A 57 3.88 7.46 13.31
C ASP A 57 3.10 6.23 13.80
N VAL A 58 1.92 5.97 13.21
CA VAL A 58 1.13 4.77 13.53
C VAL A 58 1.85 3.50 13.08
N ILE A 59 2.44 3.49 11.88
CA ILE A 59 3.22 2.35 11.39
C ILE A 59 4.41 2.07 12.31
N GLU A 60 5.17 3.10 12.69
CA GLU A 60 6.32 2.97 13.59
C GLU A 60 5.90 2.42 14.96
N ALA A 61 4.78 2.90 15.52
CA ALA A 61 4.27 2.39 16.78
C ALA A 61 3.90 0.89 16.69
N VAL A 62 3.23 0.48 15.61
CA VAL A 62 2.89 -0.92 15.36
C VAL A 62 4.16 -1.76 15.21
N GLU A 63 5.10 -1.34 14.36
CA GLU A 63 6.38 -2.01 14.13
C GLU A 63 7.17 -2.19 15.44
N THR A 64 7.17 -1.16 16.30
CA THR A 64 7.82 -1.21 17.61
C THR A 64 7.19 -2.26 18.51
N VAL A 65 5.86 -2.29 18.61
CA VAL A 65 5.14 -3.25 19.48
C VAL A 65 5.32 -4.69 18.99
N VAL A 66 5.18 -4.94 17.69
CA VAL A 66 5.30 -6.31 17.13
C VAL A 66 6.74 -6.84 17.14
N ALA A 67 7.73 -5.96 17.28
CA ALA A 67 9.13 -6.33 17.48
C ALA A 67 9.41 -6.81 18.92
N LEU A 68 8.54 -6.50 19.89
CA LEU A 68 8.74 -6.91 21.29
C LEU A 68 8.66 -8.44 21.43
N PRO A 69 9.66 -9.09 22.05
CA PRO A 69 9.64 -10.54 22.25
C PRO A 69 8.43 -11.03 23.03
N ALA A 70 8.03 -10.31 24.08
CA ALA A 70 6.86 -10.66 24.90
C ALA A 70 5.55 -10.63 24.10
N PHE A 71 5.36 -9.62 23.26
CA PHE A 71 4.22 -9.53 22.37
C PHE A 71 4.21 -10.70 21.37
N ARG A 72 5.36 -11.00 20.77
CA ARG A 72 5.50 -12.11 19.82
C ARG A 72 5.20 -13.46 20.47
N GLN A 73 5.71 -13.72 21.66
CA GLN A 73 5.42 -14.96 22.39
C GLN A 73 3.92 -15.10 22.63
N GLN A 74 3.29 -14.07 23.21
CA GLN A 74 1.85 -14.09 23.49
C GLN A 74 1.00 -14.36 22.24
N VAL A 75 1.29 -13.69 21.13
CA VAL A 75 0.51 -13.84 19.89
C VAL A 75 0.77 -15.19 19.20
N LEU A 76 2.00 -15.72 19.25
CA LEU A 76 2.32 -17.00 18.62
C LEU A 76 1.86 -18.21 19.45
N ASP A 77 1.76 -18.06 20.78
CA ASP A 77 1.22 -19.10 21.67
C ASP A 77 -0.25 -19.41 21.31
N ASP A 78 -1.03 -18.37 21.04
CA ASP A 78 -2.44 -18.45 20.62
C ASP A 78 -2.62 -18.76 19.11
N ALA A 79 -1.53 -18.76 18.33
CA ALA A 79 -1.61 -18.93 16.87
C ALA A 79 -1.77 -20.40 16.46
N PRO A 80 -2.57 -20.69 15.41
CA PRO A 80 -2.62 -22.01 14.79
C PRO A 80 -1.25 -22.39 14.22
N ALA A 81 -0.95 -23.69 14.15
CA ALA A 81 0.40 -24.19 13.83
C ALA A 81 1.01 -23.60 12.55
N GLY A 82 0.21 -23.37 11.50
CA GLY A 82 0.66 -22.78 10.23
C GLY A 82 0.98 -21.28 10.29
N ALA A 83 0.62 -20.59 11.37
CA ALA A 83 0.83 -19.15 11.58
C ALA A 83 1.89 -18.84 12.64
N ARG A 84 2.57 -19.85 13.20
CA ARG A 84 3.60 -19.68 14.24
C ARG A 84 4.96 -19.17 13.72
N VAL A 85 5.01 -18.66 12.50
CA VAL A 85 6.23 -18.14 11.87
C VAL A 85 6.38 -16.67 12.23
N ALA A 86 7.55 -16.28 12.72
CA ALA A 86 7.84 -14.87 12.97
C ALA A 86 7.83 -14.08 11.65
N ALA A 87 6.92 -13.12 11.52
CA ALA A 87 6.94 -12.17 10.42
C ALA A 87 8.20 -11.30 10.52
N GLY A 88 9.17 -11.53 9.65
CA GLY A 88 10.34 -10.66 9.52
C GLY A 88 9.93 -9.34 8.86
N LEU A 89 9.67 -8.30 9.64
CA LEU A 89 9.51 -6.94 9.12
C LEU A 89 10.90 -6.41 8.73
N ALA A 90 11.34 -6.69 7.50
CA ALA A 90 12.39 -5.90 6.88
C ALA A 90 11.80 -4.50 6.65
N ALA A 91 12.12 -3.56 7.55
CA ALA A 91 11.65 -2.18 7.51
C ALA A 91 12.11 -1.49 6.22
N HIS A 92 11.31 -1.60 5.16
CA HIS A 92 11.53 -0.84 3.95
C HIS A 92 10.94 0.55 4.16
N ARG A 93 11.78 1.48 4.64
CA ARG A 93 11.40 2.90 4.73
C ARG A 93 11.07 3.41 3.33
N VAL A 94 9.80 3.72 3.10
CA VAL A 94 9.37 4.53 1.95
C VAL A 94 9.97 5.91 2.15
N ARG A 95 11.05 6.22 1.42
CA ARG A 95 11.55 7.59 1.29
C ARG A 95 10.55 8.34 0.41
N CYS A 96 9.73 9.19 1.02
CA CYS A 96 9.09 10.28 0.28
C CYS A 96 10.19 11.27 -0.13
N ALA A 97 10.70 11.14 -1.36
CA ALA A 97 11.60 12.13 -1.94
C ALA A 97 10.80 13.38 -2.28
N GLY A 98 11.21 14.53 -1.73
CA GLY A 98 11.01 15.87 -2.29
C GLY A 98 9.58 16.40 -2.40
N LEU A 99 9.24 17.33 -1.51
CA LEU A 99 8.54 18.56 -1.92
C LEU A 99 9.58 19.55 -2.43
#